data_AF-A0A0F9AW54-F1
#
_entry.id   AF-A0A0F9AW54-F1
#
_cell.length_a   1.000
_cell.length_b   1.000
_cell.length_c   1.000
_cell.angle_alpha   90.00
_cell.angle_beta   90.00
_cell.angle_gamma   90.00
#
_symmetry.space_group_name_H-M   'P 1'
#
loop_
_entity.id
_entity.type
_entity.pdbx_description
1 polymer ?
#
loop_
_entity_poly.entity_id
_entity_poly.type
_entity_poly.pdbx_seq_one_letter_code
_entity_poly.pdbx_strand_id
1 'polypeptide(L)'
;MRTHTIIALLLVALGLWGMFGGAPSPGPGPEPHPNPIIPKPSREAARAVEPIATLLAGHSIEARQLAAFYHAAAEVIRRDGDGGKVVKTTADFRTFCQRVVTLRFQATFRNVSGLADAIHGPQGALPKLLKLDVADLDHRKAADALDAVAWACQEASRG
;
A
#
# COMPACT_ATOMS: atom_id res chain seq x y z
N MET A 1 12.86 -23.19 4.94
CA MET A 1 12.08 -21.96 4.64
C MET A 1 11.93 -21.86 3.12
N ARG A 2 10.80 -22.26 2.51
CA ARG A 2 10.68 -22.10 1.04
C ARG A 2 9.26 -22.19 0.46
N THR A 3 8.36 -22.99 1.01
CA THR A 3 7.05 -23.21 0.37
C THR A 3 5.94 -22.33 0.94
N HIS A 4 5.93 -22.10 2.26
CA HIS A 4 4.80 -21.45 2.94
C HIS A 4 4.76 -19.93 2.71
N THR A 5 5.92 -19.28 2.63
CA THR A 5 6.04 -17.84 2.31
C THR A 5 5.65 -17.54 0.87
N ILE A 6 5.92 -18.47 -0.06
CA ILE A 6 5.53 -18.34 -1.46
C ILE A 6 4.01 -18.47 -1.61
N ILE A 7 3.40 -19.41 -0.89
CA ILE A 7 1.94 -19.60 -0.89
C ILE A 7 1.22 -18.38 -0.29
N ALA A 8 1.74 -17.80 0.80
CA ALA A 8 1.16 -16.59 1.39
C ALA A 8 1.23 -15.38 0.44
N LEU A 9 2.36 -15.17 -0.24
CA LEU A 9 2.50 -14.13 -1.26
C LEU A 9 1.57 -14.35 -2.46
N LEU A 10 1.41 -15.62 -2.89
CA LEU A 10 0.46 -15.99 -3.94
C LEU A 10 -0.99 -15.76 -3.52
N LEU A 11 -1.37 -16.05 -2.29
CA LEU A 11 -2.74 -15.85 -1.79
C LEU A 11 -3.06 -14.36 -1.58
N VAL A 12 -2.09 -13.55 -1.17
CA VAL A 12 -2.24 -12.09 -1.13
C VAL A 12 -2.33 -11.53 -2.55
N ALA A 13 -1.53 -12.02 -3.50
CA ALA A 13 -1.63 -11.63 -4.91
C ALA A 13 -2.96 -12.07 -5.55
N LEU A 14 -3.47 -13.27 -5.23
CA LEU A 14 -4.76 -13.80 -5.69
C LEU A 14 -5.96 -13.07 -5.07
N GLY A 15 -5.91 -12.76 -3.76
CA GLY A 15 -6.93 -11.94 -3.11
C GLY A 15 -7.01 -10.53 -3.71
N LEU A 16 -5.87 -9.98 -4.10
CA LEU A 16 -5.79 -8.69 -4.80
C LEU A 16 -6.08 -8.79 -6.32
N TRP A 17 -6.11 -9.99 -6.89
CA TRP A 17 -6.57 -10.27 -8.26
C TRP A 17 -8.09 -10.42 -8.28
N GLY A 18 -8.70 -11.09 -7.29
CA GLY A 18 -10.16 -11.21 -7.17
C GLY A 18 -10.89 -9.87 -7.03
N MET A 19 -10.23 -8.82 -6.54
CA MET A 19 -10.80 -7.47 -6.48
C MET A 19 -10.71 -6.67 -7.80
N PHE A 20 -9.90 -7.08 -8.79
CA PHE A 20 -9.65 -6.25 -9.98
C PHE A 20 -9.47 -7.01 -11.31
N GLY A 21 -9.46 -8.34 -11.31
CA GLY A 21 -9.31 -9.17 -12.50
C GLY A 21 -10.65 -9.66 -13.02
N GLY A 22 -11.28 -8.86 -13.87
CA GLY A 22 -12.46 -9.27 -14.62
C GLY A 22 -12.13 -10.37 -15.62
N ALA A 23 -12.79 -11.52 -15.48
CA ALA A 23 -13.28 -12.27 -16.63
C ALA A 23 -14.74 -11.85 -16.85
N PRO A 24 -15.22 -11.73 -18.11
CA PRO A 24 -16.51 -11.12 -18.40
C PRO A 24 -17.64 -12.08 -18.03
N SER A 25 -18.25 -11.85 -16.87
CA SER A 25 -19.60 -12.34 -16.60
C SER A 25 -20.58 -11.34 -17.24
N PRO A 26 -21.61 -11.77 -17.98
CA PRO A 26 -22.63 -10.89 -18.55
C PRO A 26 -23.63 -10.46 -17.46
N GLY A 27 -23.11 -9.98 -16.34
CA GLY A 27 -23.86 -9.38 -15.25
C GLY A 27 -23.83 -7.86 -15.33
N PRO A 28 -24.70 -7.15 -14.59
CA PRO A 28 -24.63 -5.69 -14.48
C PRO A 28 -23.22 -5.32 -14.06
N GLY A 29 -22.60 -4.40 -14.82
CA GLY A 29 -21.18 -4.06 -14.66
C GLY A 29 -20.81 -3.71 -13.22
N PRO A 30 -19.55 -3.91 -12.81
CA PRO A 30 -19.12 -3.57 -11.46
C PRO A 30 -19.42 -2.09 -11.23
N GLU A 31 -20.30 -1.82 -10.26
CA GLU A 31 -20.53 -0.46 -9.81
C GLU A 31 -19.17 0.18 -9.48
N PRO A 32 -18.97 1.48 -9.78
CA PRO A 32 -17.75 2.17 -9.38
C PRO A 32 -17.59 1.97 -7.87
N HIS A 33 -16.60 1.19 -7.44
CA HIS A 33 -16.33 1.02 -6.03
C HIS A 33 -16.14 2.42 -5.43
N PRO A 34 -16.93 2.81 -4.42
CA PRO A 34 -16.78 4.11 -3.79
C PRO A 34 -15.32 4.26 -3.36
N ASN A 35 -14.70 5.39 -3.72
CA ASN A 35 -13.33 5.67 -3.33
C ASN A 35 -13.21 5.44 -1.81
N PRO A 36 -12.26 4.63 -1.35
CA PRO A 36 -12.14 4.35 0.08
C PRO A 36 -11.97 5.66 0.84
N ILE A 37 -12.74 5.84 1.92
CA ILE A 37 -12.58 7.00 2.79
C ILE A 37 -11.35 6.73 3.66
N ILE A 38 -10.20 7.24 3.21
CA ILE A 38 -8.95 7.08 3.94
C ILE A 38 -8.86 8.21 4.97
N PRO A 39 -8.74 7.89 6.28
CA PRO A 39 -8.70 8.91 7.31
C PRO A 39 -7.50 9.83 7.14
N LYS A 40 -7.68 11.11 7.44
CA LYS A 40 -6.60 12.08 7.40
C LYS A 40 -5.56 11.74 8.48
N PRO A 41 -4.27 11.61 8.14
CA PRO A 41 -3.23 11.28 9.10
C PRO A 41 -2.91 12.46 10.04
N SER A 42 -2.13 12.19 11.09
CA SER A 42 -1.59 13.23 11.97
C SER A 42 -0.75 14.25 11.19
N ARG A 43 -0.53 15.44 11.77
CA ARG A 43 0.27 16.49 11.10
C ARG A 43 1.70 16.05 10.78
N GLU A 44 2.31 15.28 11.67
CA GLU A 44 3.66 14.73 11.45
C GLU A 44 3.65 13.71 10.31
N ALA A 45 2.68 12.80 10.30
CA ALA A 45 2.56 11.81 9.25
C ALA A 45 2.24 12.44 7.88
N ALA A 46 1.36 13.45 7.85
CA ALA A 46 1.05 14.23 6.65
C ALA A 46 2.29 14.90 6.05
N ARG A 47 3.19 15.43 6.88
CA ARG A 47 4.48 16.00 6.41
C ARG A 47 5.42 14.93 5.85
N ALA A 48 5.44 13.75 6.44
CA ALA A 48 6.29 12.66 5.96
C ALA A 48 5.87 12.15 4.57
N VAL A 49 4.58 12.23 4.23
CA VAL A 49 4.01 11.75 2.97
C VAL A 49 3.80 12.84 1.92
N GLU A 50 3.99 14.12 2.26
CA GLU A 50 3.84 15.25 1.34
C GLU A 50 4.55 15.04 -0.02
N PRO A 51 5.81 14.56 -0.08
CA PRO A 51 6.50 14.40 -1.36
C PRO A 51 5.80 13.44 -2.33
N ILE A 52 5.04 12.47 -1.81
CA ILE A 52 4.29 11.51 -2.62
C ILE A 52 3.19 12.24 -3.40
N ALA A 53 2.47 13.15 -2.74
CA ALA A 53 1.41 13.90 -3.36
C ALA A 53 1.95 14.86 -4.45
N THR A 54 3.10 15.49 -4.18
CA THR A 54 3.80 16.34 -5.16
C THR A 54 4.23 15.55 -6.39
N LEU A 55 4.83 14.37 -6.21
CA LEU A 55 5.31 13.54 -7.32
C LEU A 55 4.16 12.96 -8.17
N LEU A 56 3.02 12.69 -7.55
CA LEU A 56 1.84 12.17 -8.23
C LEU A 56 0.96 13.26 -8.86
N ALA A 57 1.32 14.54 -8.74
CA ALA A 57 0.57 15.62 -9.38
C ALA A 57 0.51 15.41 -10.91
N GLY A 58 -0.70 15.40 -11.48
CA GLY A 58 -0.93 15.11 -12.89
C GLY A 58 -1.01 13.61 -13.24
N HIS A 59 -0.87 12.71 -12.27
CA HIS A 59 -0.95 11.25 -12.42
C HIS A 59 -2.17 10.67 -11.68
N SER A 60 -3.37 11.22 -11.93
CA SER A 60 -4.56 10.97 -11.12
C SER A 60 -5.05 9.50 -11.13
N ILE A 61 -4.83 8.78 -12.23
CA ILE A 61 -5.18 7.35 -12.34
C ILE A 61 -4.23 6.51 -11.47
N GLU A 62 -2.93 6.72 -11.61
CA GLU A 62 -1.89 6.05 -10.82
C GLU A 62 -2.07 6.36 -9.32
N ALA A 63 -2.34 7.61 -8.99
CA ALA A 63 -2.60 8.06 -7.63
C ALA A 63 -3.80 7.34 -7.02
N ARG A 64 -4.91 7.19 -7.75
CA ARG A 64 -6.09 6.44 -7.28
C ARG A 64 -5.80 4.96 -7.08
N GLN A 65 -5.07 4.32 -8.00
CA GLN A 65 -4.73 2.91 -7.88
C GLN A 65 -3.78 2.64 -6.70
N LEU A 66 -2.79 3.51 -6.49
CA LEU A 66 -1.90 3.44 -5.34
C LEU A 66 -2.65 3.69 -4.03
N ALA A 67 -3.56 4.66 -3.99
CA ALA A 67 -4.38 4.93 -2.80
C ALA A 67 -5.19 3.69 -2.40
N ALA A 68 -5.90 3.07 -3.35
CA ALA A 68 -6.68 1.86 -3.11
C ALA A 68 -5.79 0.70 -2.64
N PHE A 69 -4.63 0.52 -3.26
CA PHE A 69 -3.69 -0.53 -2.88
C PHE A 69 -3.14 -0.37 -1.47
N TYR A 70 -2.63 0.82 -1.12
CA TYR A 70 -2.02 1.04 0.19
C TYR A 70 -3.05 0.99 1.31
N HIS A 71 -4.27 1.43 1.06
CA HIS A 71 -5.36 1.28 2.01
C HIS A 71 -5.74 -0.19 2.21
N ALA A 72 -5.88 -0.97 1.13
CA ALA A 72 -6.12 -2.42 1.24
C ALA A 72 -4.98 -3.15 1.98
N ALA A 73 -3.74 -2.71 1.78
CA ALA A 73 -2.60 -3.21 2.54
C ALA A 73 -2.72 -2.89 4.04
N ALA A 74 -3.14 -1.66 4.39
CA ALA A 74 -3.38 -1.29 5.78
C ALA A 74 -4.45 -2.18 6.43
N GLU A 75 -5.55 -2.46 5.72
CA GLU A 75 -6.61 -3.38 6.18
C GLU A 75 -6.07 -4.78 6.50
N VAL A 76 -5.24 -5.33 5.60
CA VAL A 76 -4.62 -6.65 5.80
C VAL A 76 -3.74 -6.67 7.04
N ILE A 77 -2.93 -5.63 7.23
CA ILE A 77 -2.02 -5.53 8.38
C ILE A 77 -2.80 -5.37 9.69
N ARG A 78 -3.89 -4.60 9.72
CA ARG A 78 -4.76 -4.50 10.92
C ARG A 78 -5.38 -5.85 11.26
N ARG A 79 -5.96 -6.53 10.27
CA ARG A 79 -6.52 -7.87 10.45
C ARG A 79 -5.48 -8.89 10.94
N ASP A 80 -4.25 -8.79 10.47
CA ASP A 80 -3.16 -9.67 10.92
C ASP A 80 -2.78 -9.44 12.39
N GLY A 81 -2.76 -8.18 12.83
CA GLY A 81 -2.57 -7.82 14.24
C GLY A 81 -3.67 -8.38 15.15
N ASP A 82 -4.89 -8.50 14.63
CA ASP A 82 -6.05 -9.10 15.31
C ASP A 82 -6.10 -10.64 15.20
N GLY A 83 -5.01 -11.28 14.75
CA GLY A 83 -4.87 -12.74 14.73
C GLY A 83 -4.82 -13.38 13.34
N GLY A 84 -4.76 -12.60 12.24
CA GLY A 84 -4.68 -13.09 10.85
C GLY A 84 -3.36 -13.77 10.43
N LYS A 85 -2.28 -13.64 11.23
CA LYS A 85 -0.99 -14.37 11.13
C LYS A 85 -0.22 -14.29 9.79
N VAL A 86 -0.53 -13.44 8.80
CA VAL A 86 0.20 -13.42 7.51
C VAL A 86 1.52 -12.65 7.58
N VAL A 87 1.54 -11.45 8.17
CA VAL A 87 2.74 -10.61 8.36
C VAL A 87 3.06 -10.55 9.84
N LYS A 88 4.18 -11.16 10.26
CA LYS A 88 4.52 -11.30 11.70
C LYS A 88 5.71 -10.45 12.13
N THR A 89 6.67 -10.27 11.23
CA THR A 89 7.92 -9.58 11.54
C THR A 89 8.07 -8.30 10.71
N THR A 90 8.90 -7.38 11.20
CA THR A 90 9.36 -6.21 10.43
C THR A 90 9.97 -6.62 9.08
N ALA A 91 10.66 -7.77 9.03
CA ALA A 91 11.24 -8.30 7.80
C ALA A 91 10.16 -8.76 6.79
N ASP A 92 9.08 -9.40 7.27
CA ASP A 92 7.94 -9.79 6.43
C ASP A 92 7.25 -8.54 5.86
N PHE A 93 7.03 -7.53 6.71
CA PHE A 93 6.41 -6.28 6.31
C PHE A 93 7.26 -5.53 5.28
N ARG A 94 8.57 -5.41 5.50
CA ARG A 94 9.49 -4.81 4.51
C ARG A 94 9.47 -5.58 3.20
N THR A 95 9.47 -6.91 3.25
CA THR A 95 9.39 -7.77 2.07
C THR A 95 8.08 -7.54 1.31
N PHE A 96 6.97 -7.45 2.03
CA PHE A 96 5.66 -7.14 1.46
C PHE A 96 5.67 -5.78 0.74
N CYS A 97 6.10 -4.71 1.42
CA CYS A 97 6.18 -3.37 0.84
C CYS A 97 7.13 -3.30 -0.37
N GLN A 98 8.29 -3.96 -0.31
CA GLN A 98 9.24 -3.93 -1.42
C GLN A 98 8.79 -4.78 -2.61
N ARG A 99 8.23 -5.96 -2.39
CA ARG A 99 7.96 -6.91 -3.49
C ARG A 99 6.58 -6.74 -4.09
N VAL A 100 5.53 -6.65 -3.26
CA VAL A 100 4.15 -6.62 -3.76
C VAL A 100 3.89 -5.30 -4.50
N VAL A 101 4.39 -4.19 -3.94
CA VAL A 101 4.21 -2.87 -4.54
C VAL A 101 5.02 -2.74 -5.82
N THR A 102 6.31 -3.09 -5.77
CA THR A 102 7.19 -2.96 -6.94
C THR A 102 6.73 -3.87 -8.09
N LEU A 103 6.25 -5.09 -7.84
CA LEU A 103 5.78 -5.98 -8.91
C LEU A 103 4.48 -5.50 -9.54
N ARG A 104 3.51 -5.03 -8.74
CA ARG A 104 2.20 -4.60 -9.25
C ARG A 104 2.23 -3.21 -9.91
N PHE A 105 3.07 -2.32 -9.40
CA PHE A 105 3.14 -0.92 -9.82
C PHE A 105 4.47 -0.56 -10.49
N GLN A 106 5.17 -1.56 -11.04
CA GLN A 106 6.45 -1.34 -11.72
C GLN A 106 6.33 -0.27 -12.81
N ALA A 107 5.25 -0.31 -13.60
CA ALA A 107 4.99 0.69 -14.63
C ALA A 107 4.81 2.09 -14.04
N THR A 108 3.99 2.24 -12.99
CA THR A 108 3.78 3.50 -12.29
C THR A 108 5.07 4.07 -11.73
N PHE A 109 5.91 3.25 -11.08
CA PHE A 109 7.18 3.69 -10.53
C PHE A 109 8.23 4.04 -11.58
N ARG A 110 8.16 3.47 -12.78
CA ARG A 110 8.98 3.93 -13.92
C ARG A 110 8.48 5.25 -14.49
N ASN A 111 7.15 5.42 -14.54
CA ASN A 111 6.53 6.59 -15.16
C ASN A 111 6.59 7.84 -14.26
N VAL A 112 6.58 7.65 -12.94
CA VAL A 112 6.67 8.72 -11.95
C VAL A 112 8.04 8.66 -11.27
N SER A 113 9.00 9.40 -11.83
CA SER A 113 10.40 9.41 -11.35
C SER A 113 10.50 9.77 -9.87
N GLY A 114 11.29 9.01 -9.11
CA GLY A 114 11.50 9.24 -7.67
C GLY A 114 10.37 8.76 -6.75
N LEU A 115 9.22 8.32 -7.28
CA LEU A 115 8.08 7.90 -6.46
C LEU A 115 8.39 6.67 -5.59
N ALA A 116 9.09 5.68 -6.16
CA ALA A 116 9.50 4.49 -5.41
C ALA A 116 10.40 4.86 -4.23
N ASP A 117 11.36 5.78 -4.43
CA ASP A 117 12.26 6.24 -3.38
C ASP A 117 11.54 7.10 -2.34
N ALA A 118 10.60 7.94 -2.76
CA ALA A 118 9.79 8.76 -1.87
C ALA A 118 8.92 7.91 -0.91
N ILE A 119 8.46 6.73 -1.34
CA ILE A 119 7.65 5.85 -0.48
C ILE A 119 8.53 4.85 0.29
N HIS A 120 9.41 4.12 -0.41
CA HIS A 120 10.11 2.94 0.10
C HIS A 120 11.61 3.14 0.32
N GLY A 121 12.20 4.22 -0.21
CA GLY A 121 13.63 4.48 -0.09
C GLY A 121 14.05 4.66 1.37
N PRO A 122 15.36 4.63 1.68
CA PRO A 122 15.85 4.73 3.06
C PRO A 122 15.39 6.00 3.80
N GLN A 123 15.11 7.07 3.05
CA GLN A 123 14.58 8.34 3.55
C GLN A 123 13.11 8.59 3.12
N GLY A 124 12.45 7.56 2.61
CA GLY A 124 11.07 7.60 2.18
C GLY A 124 10.08 7.65 3.34
N ALA A 125 8.81 7.81 3.00
CA ALA A 125 7.73 7.96 3.97
C ALA A 125 7.61 6.75 4.90
N LEU A 126 7.62 5.52 4.38
CA LEU A 126 7.38 4.34 5.21
C LEU A 126 8.47 4.13 6.28
N PRO A 127 9.78 4.19 5.97
CA PRO A 127 10.81 4.10 7.01
C PRO A 127 10.74 5.22 8.06
N LYS A 128 10.44 6.46 7.65
CA LYS A 128 10.32 7.61 8.57
C LYS A 128 9.16 7.45 9.54
N LEU A 129 8.01 7.00 9.04
CA LEU A 129 6.80 6.81 9.84
C LEU A 129 6.96 5.65 10.83
N LEU A 130 7.61 4.58 10.37
CA LEU A 130 7.56 3.32 11.10
C LEU A 130 8.73 3.11 12.06
N LYS A 131 9.87 3.77 11.84
CA LYS A 131 11.07 3.66 12.71
C LYS A 131 11.33 2.20 13.14
N LEU A 132 11.19 1.26 12.21
CA LEU A 132 11.04 -0.16 12.54
C LEU A 132 12.37 -0.76 13.02
N ASP A 133 12.35 -1.29 14.24
CA ASP A 133 13.36 -2.22 14.74
C ASP A 133 13.03 -3.66 14.29
N VAL A 134 14.01 -4.56 14.36
CA VAL A 134 14.01 -5.86 13.67
C VAL A 134 13.24 -6.96 14.44
N ALA A 135 12.95 -6.76 15.73
CA ALA A 135 12.41 -7.83 16.58
C ALA A 135 10.91 -8.10 16.40
N ASP A 136 10.06 -7.07 16.50
CA ASP A 136 8.59 -7.22 16.46
C ASP A 136 7.93 -6.15 15.60
N LEU A 137 6.89 -6.54 14.85
CA LEU A 137 6.08 -5.61 14.07
C LEU A 137 4.95 -5.04 14.94
N ASP A 138 4.86 -3.71 15.02
CA ASP A 138 3.66 -3.04 15.51
C ASP A 138 2.65 -2.90 14.36
N HIS A 139 1.70 -3.84 14.28
CA HIS A 139 0.70 -3.88 13.20
C HIS A 139 -0.13 -2.60 13.11
N ARG A 140 -0.45 -1.97 14.24
CA ARG A 140 -1.24 -0.73 14.24
C ARG A 140 -0.43 0.40 13.60
N LYS A 141 0.81 0.62 14.04
CA LYS A 141 1.68 1.63 13.41
C LYS A 141 1.95 1.33 11.94
N ALA A 142 2.18 0.06 11.60
CA ALA A 142 2.36 -0.39 10.23
C ALA A 142 1.17 -0.02 9.34
N ALA A 143 -0.04 -0.30 9.81
CA ALA A 143 -1.25 0.07 9.11
C ALA A 143 -1.46 1.59 9.02
N ASP A 144 -1.25 2.33 10.11
CA ASP A 144 -1.39 3.79 10.12
C ASP A 144 -0.42 4.46 9.11
N ALA A 145 0.79 3.93 8.96
CA ALA A 145 1.73 4.44 7.96
C ALA A 145 1.30 4.12 6.52
N LEU A 146 0.75 2.93 6.29
CA LEU A 146 0.20 2.56 4.98
C LEU A 146 -1.01 3.44 4.63
N ASP A 147 -1.91 3.69 5.59
CA ASP A 147 -3.04 4.61 5.42
C ASP A 147 -2.57 6.05 5.18
N ALA A 148 -1.49 6.52 5.83
CA ALA A 148 -0.92 7.83 5.55
C ALA A 148 -0.40 7.95 4.10
N VAL A 149 0.27 6.91 3.59
CA VAL A 149 0.70 6.85 2.19
C VAL A 149 -0.52 6.80 1.26
N ALA A 150 -1.52 5.99 1.59
CA ALA A 150 -2.77 5.90 0.84
C ALA A 150 -3.49 7.24 0.76
N TRP A 151 -3.52 7.99 1.87
CA TRP A 151 -4.10 9.33 1.95
C TRP A 151 -3.38 10.31 1.01
N ALA A 152 -2.04 10.32 1.01
CA ALA A 152 -1.28 11.20 0.11
C ALA A 152 -1.55 10.89 -1.38
N CYS A 153 -1.64 9.61 -1.74
CA CYS A 153 -2.05 9.19 -3.07
C CYS A 153 -3.49 9.61 -3.38
N GLN A 154 -4.41 9.54 -2.41
CA GLN A 154 -5.78 9.98 -2.59
C GLN A 154 -5.85 11.49 -2.82
N GLU A 155 -5.12 12.30 -2.05
CA GLU A 155 -5.06 13.75 -2.25
C GLU A 155 -4.54 14.11 -3.64
N ALA A 156 -3.48 13.45 -4.11
CA ALA A 156 -2.96 13.66 -5.46
C ALA A 156 -3.96 13.29 -6.57
N SER A 157 -4.90 12.38 -6.30
CA SER A 157 -5.95 12.02 -7.25
C SER A 157 -7.11 13.02 -7.32
N ARG A 158 -7.18 13.97 -6.37
CA ARG A 158 -8.21 15.02 -6.29
C ARG A 158 -7.81 16.32 -6.97
N GLY A 159 -6.51 16.56 -7.14
CA GLY A 159 -5.95 17.68 -7.90
C GLY A 159 -5.88 17.38 -9.38
#